data_AF-A0A7Y3N6U2-F1
#
_entry.id   AF-A0A7Y3N6U2-F1
#
_cell.length_a   1.000
_cell.length_b   1.000
_cell.length_c   1.000
_cell.angle_alpha   90.00
_cell.angle_beta   90.00
_cell.angle_gamma   90.00
#
_symmetry.space_group_name_H-M   'P 1'
#
loop_
_entity.id
_entity.type
_entity.pdbx_description
1 polymer ?
#
loop_
_entity_poly.entity_id
_entity_poly.type
_entity_poly.pdbx_seq_one_letter_code
_entity_poly.pdbx_strand_id
1 'polypeptide(L)' 'MLPHTVTLTNLDAKAIHQQLEQLQQMHDRLMPDDSIEAQTLNSTLKIMHALEEGLRASARQEHLHH' A
#
# COMPACT_ATOMS: atom_id res chain seq x y z
N MET A 1 13.81 3.54 -18.59
CA MET A 1 13.73 2.46 -17.60
C MET A 1 12.92 3.01 -16.43
N LEU A 2 11.65 2.63 -16.29
CA LEU A 2 10.85 2.99 -15.10
C LEU A 2 11.40 2.15 -13.95
N PRO A 3 11.96 2.74 -12.88
CA PRO A 3 12.87 1.99 -12.02
C PRO A 3 12.17 0.96 -11.12
N HIS A 4 10.84 0.98 -10.96
CA HIS A 4 10.15 0.04 -10.06
C HIS A 4 8.76 -0.30 -10.61
N THR A 5 8.57 -1.53 -11.06
CA THR A 5 7.24 -2.08 -11.42
C THR A 5 6.73 -2.90 -10.24
N VAL A 6 5.62 -2.49 -9.64
CA VAL A 6 4.94 -3.24 -8.57
C VAL A 6 3.83 -4.07 -9.20
N THR A 7 3.95 -5.40 -9.11
CA THR A 7 2.91 -6.33 -9.55
C THR A 7 2.12 -6.80 -8.32
N LEU A 8 0.84 -6.44 -8.25
CA LEU A 8 -0.07 -6.89 -7.21
C LEU A 8 -0.63 -8.26 -7.60
N THR A 9 -0.31 -9.31 -6.84
CA THR A 9 -0.86 -10.67 -7.02
C THR A 9 -1.46 -11.14 -5.69
N ASN A 10 -2.62 -11.82 -5.74
CA ASN A 10 -3.45 -12.16 -4.58
C ASN A 10 -3.78 -10.94 -3.71
N LEU A 11 -4.92 -10.30 -3.97
CA LEU A 11 -5.48 -9.18 -3.19
C LEU A 11 -6.02 -9.63 -1.81
N ASP A 12 -5.27 -10.49 -1.11
CA ASP A 12 -5.47 -10.73 0.32
C ASP A 12 -4.96 -9.49 1.07
N ALA A 13 -5.81 -8.92 1.93
CA ALA A 13 -5.47 -7.77 2.75
C ALA A 13 -4.16 -7.97 3.53
N LYS A 14 -3.83 -9.22 3.91
CA LYS A 14 -2.57 -9.53 4.59
C LYS A 14 -1.35 -9.36 3.67
N ALA A 15 -1.43 -9.81 2.42
CA ALA A 15 -0.34 -9.66 1.45
C ALA A 15 -0.14 -8.18 1.08
N ILE A 16 -1.23 -7.43 0.90
CA ILE A 16 -1.19 -6.00 0.64
C ILE A 16 -0.57 -5.24 1.82
N HIS A 17 -0.90 -5.60 3.07
CA HIS A 17 -0.30 -5.00 4.26
C HIS A 17 1.23 -5.14 4.28
N GLN A 18 1.74 -6.34 3.99
CA GLN A 18 3.19 -6.60 3.97
C GLN A 18 3.90 -5.80 2.88
N GLN A 19 3.27 -5.63 1.72
CA GLN A 19 3.81 -4.79 0.65
C GLN A 19 3.78 -3.30 1.00
N LEU A 20 2.74 -2.85 1.74
CA LEU A 20 2.64 -1.49 2.29
C LEU A 20 3.75 -1.18 3.30
N GLU A 21 4.07 -2.12 4.20
CA GLU A 21 5.19 -1.95 5.14
C GLU A 21 6.53 -1.75 4.41
N GLN A 22 6.77 -2.48 3.32
CA GLN A 22 7.98 -2.33 2.51
C GLN A 22 8.02 -0.97 1.80
N LEU A 23 6.90 -0.52 1.24
CA LEU A 23 6.78 0.80 0.62
C LEU A 23 6.97 1.94 1.63
N GLN A 24 6.46 1.78 2.86
CA GLN A 24 6.62 2.77 3.94
C GLN A 24 8.08 2.90 4.36
N GLN A 25 8.78 1.78 4.53
CA GLN A 25 10.21 1.79 4.82
C GLN A 25 11.03 2.44 3.70
N MET A 26 10.61 2.28 2.44
CA MET A 26 11.27 2.91 1.30
C MET A 26 11.03 4.43 1.29
N HIS A 27 9.80 4.87 1.61
CA HIS A 27 9.47 6.29 1.78
C HIS A 27 10.26 6.93 2.92
N ASP A 28 10.36 6.26 4.07
CA ASP A 28 11.05 6.80 5.25
C ASP A 28 12.56 6.96 5.00
N ARG A 29 13.14 6.16 4.10
CA ARG A 29 14.52 6.32 3.63
C ARG A 29 14.70 7.46 2.63
N LEU A 30 13.65 7.83 1.89
CA LEU A 30 13.64 8.92 0.91
C LEU A 30 13.24 10.26 1.51
N MET A 31 12.62 10.29 2.70
CA MET A 31 12.19 11.48 3.43
C MET A 31 13.24 12.59 3.68
N PRO A 32 14.58 12.34 3.71
CA PRO A 32 15.55 13.45 3.77
C PRO A 32 15.54 14.34 2.51
N ASP A 33 15.03 13.82 1.40
CA ASP A 33 14.91 14.52 0.12
C ASP A 33 13.45 14.89 -0.10
N ASP A 34 13.15 16.19 -0.18
CA ASP A 34 11.84 16.75 -0.54
C ASP A 34 11.53 16.57 -2.04
N SER A 35 11.83 15.37 -2.53
CA SER A 35 11.81 14.96 -3.93
C SER A 35 10.39 14.65 -4.40
N ILE A 36 10.18 14.83 -5.71
CA ILE A 36 8.92 14.46 -6.37
C ILE A 36 8.66 12.96 -6.19
N GLU A 37 9.73 12.15 -6.17
CA GLU A 37 9.70 10.72 -5.92
C GLU A 37 9.16 10.39 -4.53
N ALA A 38 9.62 11.07 -3.48
CA ALA A 38 9.11 10.89 -2.11
C ALA A 38 7.63 11.28 -2.00
N GLN A 39 7.23 12.40 -2.62
CA GLN A 39 5.83 12.86 -2.62
C GLN A 39 4.91 11.92 -3.40
N THR A 40 5.38 11.39 -4.53
CA THR A 40 4.66 10.40 -5.33
C THR A 40 4.48 9.11 -4.54
N LEU A 41 5.55 8.64 -3.89
CA LEU A 41 5.51 7.42 -3.06
C LEU A 41 4.57 7.57 -1.86
N ASN A 42 4.56 8.73 -1.19
CA ASN A 42 3.59 9.04 -0.13
C ASN A 42 2.14 8.98 -0.63
N SER A 43 1.88 9.55 -1.81
CA SER A 43 0.55 9.52 -2.42
C SER A 43 0.12 8.09 -2.78
N THR A 44 1.02 7.27 -3.30
CA THR A 44 0.80 5.85 -3.56
C THR A 44 0.50 5.08 -2.27
N LEU A 45 1.26 5.32 -1.20
CA LEU A 45 1.04 4.70 0.11
C LEU A 45 -0.36 4.99 0.65
N LYS A 46 -0.82 6.24 0.58
CA LYS A 46 -2.18 6.63 1.00
C LYS A 46 -3.27 5.88 0.25
N ILE A 47 -3.15 5.75 -1.07
CA ILE A 47 -4.13 5.03 -1.90
C ILE A 47 -4.13 3.54 -1.54
N MET A 48 -2.96 2.95 -1.38
CA MET A 48 -2.81 1.53 -1.06
C MET A 48 -3.37 1.19 0.33
N HIS A 49 -3.17 2.04 1.35
CA HIS A 49 -3.80 1.86 2.66
C HIS A 49 -5.33 1.95 2.60
N ALA A 50 -5.89 2.86 1.79
CA ALA A 50 -7.33 2.96 1.62
C ALA A 50 -7.92 1.70 0.97
N LEU A 51 -7.23 1.11 0.00
CA LEU A 51 -7.62 -0.16 -0.62
C LEU A 51 -7.55 -1.33 0.37
N GLU A 52 -6.47 -1.41 1.15
CA GLU A 52 -6.29 -2.42 2.20
C GLU A 52 -7.45 -2.37 3.22
N GLU A 53 -7.79 -1.18 3.72
CA GLU A 53 -8.87 -1.04 4.69
C GLU A 53 -10.23 -1.36 4.07
N GLY A 54 -10.45 -1.00 2.80
CA GLY A 54 -11.66 -1.39 2.05
C GLY A 54 -11.81 -2.91 1.97
N LEU A 55 -10.73 -3.64 1.66
CA LEU A 55 -10.74 -5.10 1.62
C LEU A 55 -11.00 -5.72 3.00
N ARG A 56 -10.39 -5.19 4.07
CA ARG A 56 -10.69 -5.63 5.44
C ARG A 56 -12.13 -5.37 5.83
N ALA A 57 -12.68 -4.22 5.45
CA ALA A 57 -14.07 -3.87 5.73
C ALA A 57 -15.05 -4.84 5.06
N SER A 58 -14.83 -5.14 3.78
CA SER A 58 -15.65 -6.13 3.05
C SER A 58 -15.57 -7.52 3.69
N ALA A 59 -14.38 -7.99 4.05
CA ALA A 59 -14.21 -9.29 4.71
C ALA A 59 -14.92 -9.36 6.07
N ARG A 60 -14.90 -8.26 6.86
CA ARG A 60 -15.65 -8.17 8.12
C ARG A 60 -17.16 -8.22 7.89
N GLN A 61 -17.67 -7.56 6.84
CA GLN A 61 -19.09 -7.57 6.50
C GLN A 61 -19.56 -8.96 6.04
N GLU A 62 -18.78 -9.64 5.21
CA GLU A 62 -19.08 -11.02 4.79
C GLU A 62 -19.14 -11.99 5.98
N HIS A 63 -18.22 -11.85 6.95
CA HIS A 63 -18.24 -12.65 8.18
C HIS A 63 -19.39 -12.31 9.15
N LEU A 64 -19.97 -11.10 9.09
CA LEU A 64 -21.11 -10.70 9.93
C LEU A 64 -22.46 -11.15 9.35
N HIS A 65 -22.50 -11.48 8.06
CA HIS A 65 -23.71 -11.92 7.35
C HIS A 65 -23.87 -13.45 7.31
N HIS A 66 -22.96 -14.20 7.96
CA HIS A 66 -22.94 -15.66 8.02
C HIS A 66 -23.10 -16.13 9.47
#